data_AF-A0A2N2NZA3-F1
#
_entry.id   AF-A0A2N2NZA3-F1
#
_cell.length_a   1.000
_cell.length_b   1.000
_cell.length_c   1.000
_cell.angle_alpha   90.00
_cell.angle_beta   90.00
_cell.angle_gamma   90.00
#
_symmetry.space_group_name_H-M   'P 1'
#
loop_
_entity.id
_entity.type
_entity.pdbx_description
1 polymer ?
#
loop_
_entity_poly.entity_id
_entity_poly.type
_entity_poly.pdbx_seq_one_letter_code
_entity_poly.pdbx_strand_id
1 'polypeptide(L)'
;NQVSEASAFTPRQFLEELASALDWSPPIAAVIEHDPNILAAQNQRVPAVTRSEKLTRGVRQIISNLFPGMENTLSQAQENNNGSKSVFRMPKFRLG
;
A
#
# COMPACT_ATOMS: atom_id res chain seq x y z
N ASN A 1 -6.27 5.07 16.04
CA ASN A 1 -5.15 5.99 15.70
C ASN A 1 -5.64 7.43 15.60
N GLN A 2 -6.25 7.95 16.67
CA GLN A 2 -6.56 9.38 16.76
C GLN A 2 -5.31 10.05 17.33
N VAL A 3 -4.65 10.89 16.54
CA VAL A 3 -3.59 11.78 17.05
C VAL A 3 -4.31 12.82 17.90
N SER A 4 -4.38 12.58 19.20
CA SER A 4 -4.75 13.59 20.20
C SER A 4 -3.45 14.22 20.70
N GLU A 5 -3.40 15.53 20.92
CA GLU A 5 -2.27 16.17 21.63
C GLU A 5 -2.05 15.57 23.03
N ALA A 6 -3.08 14.97 23.63
CA ALA A 6 -2.99 14.25 24.90
C ALA A 6 -2.36 12.85 24.76
N SER A 7 -2.18 12.33 23.55
CA SER A 7 -1.46 11.09 23.31
C SER A 7 0.03 11.42 23.23
N ALA A 8 0.67 11.54 24.39
CA ALA A 8 2.11 11.75 24.54
C ALA A 8 2.97 10.58 24.00
N PHE A 9 2.34 9.62 23.33
CA PHE A 9 2.91 8.37 22.91
C PHE A 9 3.07 8.36 21.40
N THR A 10 4.29 8.66 20.94
CA THR A 10 4.62 8.58 19.53
C THR A 10 4.81 7.12 19.12
N PRO A 11 4.54 6.75 17.85
CA PRO A 11 4.81 5.39 17.36
C PRO A 11 6.26 4.95 17.57
N ARG A 12 7.20 5.90 17.61
CA ARG A 12 8.62 5.63 17.84
C ARG A 12 8.90 5.27 19.30
N GLN A 13 8.31 6.00 20.25
CA GLN A 13 8.41 5.67 21.68
C GLN A 13 7.81 4.29 21.97
N PHE A 14 6.70 3.93 21.32
CA PHE A 14 6.13 2.59 21.44
C PHE A 14 7.10 1.48 21.04
N LEU A 15 7.82 1.68 19.95
CA LEU A 15 8.79 0.70 19.44
C LEU A 15 10.01 0.60 20.36
N GLU A 16 10.48 1.73 20.89
CA GLU A 16 11.57 1.76 21.87
C GLU A 16 11.18 1.05 23.16
N GLU A 17 9.96 1.25 23.66
CA GLU A 17 9.44 0.53 24.82
C GLU A 17 9.29 -0.97 24.54
N LEU A 18 8.73 -1.36 23.39
CA LEU A 18 8.62 -2.77 23.00
C LEU A 18 9.99 -3.45 22.91
N ALA A 19 10.96 -2.78 22.27
CA ALA A 19 12.33 -3.27 22.19
C ALA A 19 12.95 -3.49 23.57
N SER A 20 12.72 -2.56 24.51
CA SER A 20 13.23 -2.68 25.88
C SER A 20 12.56 -3.78 26.68
N ALA A 21 11.27 -4.06 26.43
CA ALA A 21 10.49 -5.03 27.20
C ALA A 21 10.66 -6.47 26.70
N LEU A 22 10.92 -6.65 25.41
CA LEU A 22 10.93 -7.95 24.74
C LEU A 22 12.29 -8.31 24.13
N ASP A 23 13.32 -7.47 24.32
CA ASP A 23 14.63 -7.52 23.63
C ASP A 23 14.51 -7.64 22.10
N TRP A 24 13.35 -7.26 21.57
CA TRP A 24 12.97 -7.39 20.18
C TRP A 24 11.90 -6.37 19.84
N SER A 25 12.04 -5.71 18.69
CA SER A 25 10.99 -4.88 18.11
C SER A 25 10.69 -5.36 16.70
N PRO A 26 9.40 -5.46 16.31
CA PRO A 26 9.06 -5.75 14.94
C PRO A 26 9.56 -4.63 14.02
N PRO A 27 9.96 -4.96 12.77
CA PRO A 27 10.31 -3.95 11.77
C PRO A 27 9.08 -3.13 11.39
N ILE A 28 9.28 -1.82 11.17
CA ILE A 28 8.22 -0.93 10.74
C ILE A 28 7.91 -1.18 9.26
N ALA A 29 6.71 -1.70 8.97
CA ALA A 29 6.31 -2.01 7.60
C ALA A 29 5.90 -0.76 6.79
N ALA A 30 5.29 0.24 7.44
CA ALA A 30 4.96 1.52 6.81
C ALA A 30 4.63 2.56 7.89
N VAL A 31 4.85 3.84 7.57
CA VAL A 31 4.40 4.97 8.38
C VAL A 31 3.41 5.77 7.53
N ILE A 32 2.17 5.87 7.99
CA ILE A 32 1.12 6.61 7.29
C ILE A 32 0.85 7.89 8.06
N GLU A 33 1.14 9.03 7.45
CA GLU A 33 0.85 10.33 8.02
C GLU A 33 -0.66 10.54 8.21
N HIS A 34 -1.02 11.41 9.15
CA HIS A 34 -2.39 11.83 9.31
C HIS A 34 -2.92 12.49 8.03
N ASP A 35 -4.09 12.06 7.58
CA ASP A 35 -4.80 12.63 6.44
C ASP A 35 -6.31 12.69 6.76
N PRO A 36 -6.91 13.90 6.84
CA PRO A 36 -8.32 14.06 7.17
C PRO A 36 -9.24 13.43 6.11
N ASN A 37 -8.77 13.26 4.88
CA ASN A 37 -9.56 12.63 3.81
C ASN A 37 -9.83 11.15 4.08
N ILE A 38 -8.98 10.48 4.86
CA ILE A 38 -9.18 9.09 5.26
C ILE A 38 -10.44 8.98 6.11
N LEU A 39 -10.56 9.84 7.13
CA LEU A 39 -11.72 9.86 8.03
C LEU A 39 -13.00 10.25 7.27
N ALA A 40 -12.91 11.26 6.40
CA ALA A 40 -14.04 11.67 5.56
C ALA A 40 -14.53 10.53 4.66
N ALA A 41 -13.62 9.79 4.02
CA ALA A 41 -13.97 8.64 3.17
C ALA A 41 -14.60 7.50 3.97
N GLN A 42 -14.08 7.21 5.17
CA GLN A 42 -14.65 6.21 6.08
C GLN A 42 -16.08 6.56 6.50
N ASN A 43 -16.34 7.82 6.84
CA ASN A 43 -17.69 8.30 7.19
C ASN A 43 -18.68 8.16 6.02
N GLN A 44 -18.20 8.35 4.79
CA GLN A 44 -19.00 8.17 3.57
C GLN A 44 -19.12 6.70 3.13
N ARG A 45 -18.53 5.77 3.88
CA ARG A 45 -18.47 4.33 3.55
C ARG A 45 -17.83 4.05 2.18
N VAL A 46 -16.87 4.87 1.77
CA VAL A 46 -16.08 4.71 0.54
C VAL A 46 -14.68 4.21 0.90
N PRO A 47 -14.05 3.33 0.10
CA PRO A 47 -12.69 2.89 0.37
C PRO A 47 -11.71 4.08 0.44
N ALA A 48 -11.10 4.28 1.61
CA ALA A 48 -10.24 5.44 1.87
C ALA A 48 -8.99 5.50 0.95
N VAL A 49 -8.52 4.35 0.46
CA VAL A 49 -7.43 4.26 -0.53
C VAL A 49 -7.75 5.00 -1.84
N THR A 50 -9.02 5.16 -2.17
CA THR A 50 -9.43 5.93 -3.37
C THR A 50 -9.38 7.44 -3.16
N ARG A 51 -9.29 7.89 -1.91
CA ARG A 51 -9.37 9.30 -1.52
C ARG A 51 -8.09 9.84 -0.90
N SER A 52 -7.17 8.96 -0.51
CA SER A 52 -5.87 9.32 0.07
C SER A 52 -4.74 8.57 -0.62
N GLU A 53 -3.91 9.33 -1.34
CA GLU A 53 -2.68 8.84 -1.97
C GLU A 53 -1.65 8.40 -0.91
N LYS A 54 -1.60 9.11 0.22
CA LYS A 54 -0.71 8.77 1.34
C LYS A 54 -1.03 7.39 1.90
N LEU A 55 -2.32 7.10 2.11
CA LEU A 55 -2.78 5.78 2.53
C LEU A 55 -2.45 4.72 1.49
N THR A 56 -2.68 5.00 0.20
CA THR A 56 -2.36 4.06 -0.89
C THR A 56 -0.88 3.68 -0.90
N ARG A 57 0.03 4.64 -0.74
CA ARG A 57 1.46 4.37 -0.66
C ARG A 57 1.83 3.54 0.56
N GLY A 58 1.27 3.86 1.72
CA GLY A 58 1.49 3.07 2.94
C GLY A 58 1.00 1.64 2.81
N VAL A 59 -0.18 1.43 2.22
CA VAL A 59 -0.71 0.09 1.93
C VAL A 59 0.21 -0.70 0.99
N ARG A 60 0.75 -0.04 -0.05
CA ARG A 60 1.74 -0.69 -0.94
C ARG A 60 3.02 -1.08 -0.21
N GLN A 61 3.54 -0.23 0.68
CA GLN A 61 4.71 -0.54 1.51
C GLN A 61 4.46 -1.72 2.46
N ILE A 62 3.24 -1.80 3.04
CA ILE A 62 2.85 -2.96 3.85
C ILE A 62 2.84 -4.23 3.00
N ILE A 63 2.24 -4.17 1.81
CA ILE A 63 2.17 -5.32 0.90
C ILE A 63 3.57 -5.78 0.47
N SER A 64 4.45 -4.85 0.07
CA SER A 64 5.81 -5.22 -0.36
C SER A 64 6.64 -5.84 0.77
N ASN A 65 6.46 -5.37 2.00
CA ASN A 65 7.18 -5.91 3.15
C ASN A 65 6.66 -7.29 3.60
N LEU A 66 5.35 -7.52 3.55
CA LEU A 66 4.75 -8.80 3.95
C LEU A 66 4.82 -9.87 2.85
N PHE A 67 4.83 -9.44 1.58
CA PHE A 67 4.73 -10.33 0.42
C PHE A 67 5.71 -9.89 -0.68
N PRO A 68 7.02 -10.06 -0.44
CA PRO A 68 8.03 -9.74 -1.44
C PRO A 68 7.78 -10.52 -2.74
N GLY A 69 7.80 -9.85 -3.89
CA GLY A 69 7.52 -10.43 -5.20
C GLY A 69 6.09 -10.21 -5.74
N MET A 70 5.15 -9.72 -4.93
CA MET A 70 3.82 -9.32 -5.43
C MET A 70 3.82 -7.99 -6.20
N GLU A 71 4.88 -7.19 -6.13
CA GLU A 71 4.96 -5.94 -6.90
C GLU A 71 4.94 -6.17 -8.43
N ASN A 72 5.41 -7.32 -8.91
CA ASN A 72 5.43 -7.66 -10.33
C ASN A 72 4.01 -7.86 -10.88
N THR A 73 3.10 -8.46 -10.09
CA THR A 73 1.71 -8.67 -10.51
C THR A 73 0.86 -7.41 -10.39
N LEU A 74 1.12 -6.57 -9.37
CA LEU A 74 0.43 -5.28 -9.22
C LEU A 74 0.84 -4.26 -10.30
N SER A 75 2.13 -4.20 -10.65
CA SER A 75 2.64 -3.31 -11.70
C SER A 75 2.09 -3.72 -13.08
N GLN A 76 2.03 -5.02 -13.37
CA GLN A 76 1.38 -5.55 -14.59
C GLN A 76 -0.12 -5.26 -14.65
N ALA A 77 -0.83 -5.23 -13.50
CA ALA A 77 -2.24 -4.88 -13.45
C ALA A 77 -2.50 -3.37 -13.67
N GLN A 78 -1.58 -2.49 -13.25
CA GLN A 78 -1.65 -1.06 -13.55
C GLN A 78 -1.31 -0.76 -15.02
N GLU A 79 -0.37 -1.48 -15.62
CA GLU A 79 0.00 -1.31 -17.04
C GLU A 79 -1.09 -1.85 -17.99
N ASN A 80 -1.77 -2.94 -17.63
CA ASN A 80 -2.89 -3.49 -18.40
C ASN A 80 -4.17 -2.62 -18.42
N ASN A 81 -4.29 -1.62 -17.53
CA ASN A 81 -5.40 -0.67 -17.58
C ASN A 81 -5.19 0.45 -18.63
N ASN A 82 -3.98 0.59 -19.18
CA ASN A 82 -3.68 1.48 -20.31
C ASN A 82 -3.42 0.67 -21.59
N GLY A 83 -4.47 0.03 -22.10
CA GLY A 83 -4.62 -0.25 -23.53
C GLY A 83 -3.57 -1.15 -24.19
N SER A 84 -3.52 -2.43 -23.80
CA SER A 84 -2.96 -3.46 -24.69
C SER A 84 -4.09 -4.24 -25.35
N LYS A 85 -4.51 -3.78 -26.53
CA LYS A 85 -5.31 -4.61 -27.45
C LYS A 85 -4.42 -5.78 -27.86
N SER A 86 -4.75 -6.99 -27.43
CA SER A 86 -4.13 -8.23 -27.90
C SER A 86 -4.35 -8.37 -29.42
N VAL A 87 -3.40 -7.91 -30.22
CA VAL A 87 -3.40 -8.13 -31.67
C VAL A 87 -2.73 -9.47 -31.94
N PHE A 88 -3.53 -10.54 -31.97
CA PHE A 88 -3.07 -11.85 -32.40
C PHE A 88 -2.81 -11.80 -33.91
N ARG A 89 -1.54 -11.79 -34.33
CA ARG A 89 -1.16 -11.78 -35.76
C ARG A 89 -0.91 -13.21 -36.22
N MET A 90 -1.87 -13.76 -36.98
CA MET A 90 -1.70 -15.04 -37.67
C MET A 90 -0.57 -14.95 -38.71
N PRO A 91 0.43 -15.85 -38.69
CA PRO A 91 1.44 -15.92 -39.73
C PRO A 91 0.82 -16.46 -41.04
N LYS A 92 1.08 -15.78 -42.15
CA LYS A 92 0.63 -16.20 -43.48
C LYS A 92 1.58 -17.29 -44.00
N PHE A 93 1.17 -18.55 -43.94
CA PHE A 93 1.84 -19.63 -44.64
C PHE A 93 1.60 -19.48 -46.16
N ARG A 94 2.68 -19.45 -46.94
CA ARG A 94 2.63 -19.59 -48.40
C ARG A 94 3.05 -21.03 -48.70
N LEU A 95 2.10 -21.89 -49.08
CA LEU A 95 2.44 -23.14 -49.77
C LEU A 95 2.84 -22.78 -51.20
N GLY A 96 4.07 -23.18 -51.57
CA GLY A 96 4.50 -23.30 -52.96
C GLY A 96 4.19 -24.67 -53.51
#